data_AF-A0A8T5M9V9-F1
#
_entry.id   AF-A0A8T5M9V9-F1
#
_cell.length_a   1.000
_cell.length_b   1.000
_cell.length_c   1.000
_cell.angle_alpha   90.00
_cell.angle_beta   90.00
_cell.angle_gamma   90.00
#
_symmetry.space_group_name_H-M   'P 1'
#
loop_
_entity.id
_entity.type
_entity.pdbx_description
1 polymer ?
#
loop_
_entity_poly.entity_id
_entity_poly.type
_entity_poly.pdbx_seq_one_letter_code
_entity_poly.pdbx_strand_id
1 'polypeptide(L)'
;MTVSGIGWTPKGEFSQNNKQIVPLENKRLYKLLHIVSACNNSTLIKKQVNGKEEYEIIGDPTEAAFNVLAEKAGLKKSALLEKEKRIDNLPFNPEP
;
A
#
# COMPACT_ATOMS: atom_id res chain seq x y z
N MET A 1 3.00 -11.93 -12.56
CA MET A 1 2.92 -10.47 -12.38
C MET A 1 4.12 -10.05 -11.55
N THR A 2 4.70 -8.89 -11.83
CA THR A 2 5.83 -8.34 -11.09
C THR A 2 5.53 -6.89 -10.71
N VAL A 3 6.13 -6.43 -9.61
CA VAL A 3 6.02 -5.05 -9.14
C VAL A 3 7.43 -4.55 -8.87
N SER A 4 7.82 -3.44 -9.49
CA SER A 4 9.15 -2.85 -9.30
C SER A 4 9.21 -1.89 -8.10
N GLY A 5 10.39 -1.35 -7.84
CA GLY A 5 10.66 -0.39 -6.76
C GLY A 5 11.57 -0.94 -5.66
N ILE A 6 12.01 -0.06 -4.76
CA ILE A 6 13.03 -0.35 -3.76
C ILE A 6 12.58 0.12 -2.38
N GLY A 7 12.73 -0.77 -1.39
CA GLY A 7 12.40 -0.49 0.01
C GLY A 7 10.97 0.03 0.18
N TRP A 8 10.81 1.04 1.05
CA TRP A 8 9.53 1.66 1.37
C TRP A 8 9.11 2.76 0.40
N THR A 9 9.89 3.03 -0.64
CA THR A 9 9.57 4.08 -1.60
C THR A 9 8.30 3.69 -2.37
N PRO A 10 7.23 4.50 -2.34
CA PRO A 10 5.97 4.22 -3.05
C PRO A 10 6.07 4.58 -4.54
N LYS A 11 7.19 4.21 -5.18
CA LYS A 11 7.46 4.40 -6.62
C LYS A 11 7.81 3.05 -7.22
N GLY A 12 7.15 2.69 -8.31
CA GLY A 12 7.30 1.42 -8.99
C GLY A 12 6.18 1.19 -9.99
N GLU A 13 6.30 0.12 -10.77
CA GLU A 13 5.41 -0.22 -11.87
C GLU A 13 4.90 -1.64 -11.72
N PHE A 14 3.66 -1.87 -12.16
CA PHE A 14 3.05 -3.19 -12.23
C PHE A 14 3.18 -3.74 -13.64
N SER A 15 3.61 -4.99 -13.76
CA SER A 15 3.80 -5.66 -15.04
C SER A 15 3.23 -7.07 -15.05
N GLN A 16 2.59 -7.47 -16.15
CA GLN A 16 2.11 -8.81 -16.40
C GLN A 16 2.54 -9.25 -17.81
N ASN A 17 3.16 -10.42 -17.93
CA ASN A 17 3.71 -10.92 -19.20
C ASN A 17 4.63 -9.89 -19.88
N ASN A 18 5.50 -9.26 -19.10
CA ASN A 18 6.43 -8.19 -19.52
C ASN A 18 5.77 -6.94 -20.12
N LYS A 19 4.46 -6.74 -19.90
CA LYS A 19 3.76 -5.50 -20.26
C LYS A 19 3.34 -4.77 -19.00
N GLN A 20 3.58 -3.45 -18.97
CA GLN A 20 3.09 -2.59 -17.91
C GLN A 20 1.55 -2.58 -17.91
N ILE A 21 0.96 -2.58 -16.73
CA ILE A 21 -0.49 -2.55 -16.54
C ILE A 21 -0.88 -1.42 -15.58
N VAL A 22 -2.11 -0.93 -15.73
CA VAL A 22 -2.74 -0.07 -14.72
C VAL A 22 -3.53 -0.95 -13.76
N PRO A 23 -3.03 -1.21 -12.54
CA PRO A 23 -3.64 -2.21 -11.64
C PRO A 23 -5.07 -1.83 -11.21
N LEU A 24 -5.39 -0.53 -11.15
CA LEU A 24 -6.72 -0.06 -10.77
C LEU A 24 -7.80 -0.32 -11.85
N GLU A 25 -7.42 -0.57 -13.11
CA GLU A 25 -8.37 -0.94 -14.17
C GLU A 25 -8.78 -2.42 -14.11
N ASN A 26 -7.99 -3.25 -13.44
CA ASN A 26 -8.32 -4.65 -13.22
C ASN A 26 -9.15 -4.80 -11.93
N LYS A 27 -10.42 -5.20 -12.06
CA LYS A 27 -11.36 -5.34 -10.93
C LYS A 27 -10.83 -6.20 -9.77
N ARG A 28 -10.07 -7.27 -10.06
CA ARG A 28 -9.53 -8.15 -9.02
C ARG A 28 -8.36 -7.50 -8.28
N LEU A 29 -7.47 -6.84 -9.01
CA LEU A 29 -6.35 -6.11 -8.41
C LEU A 29 -6.84 -4.88 -7.65
N TYR A 30 -7.77 -4.12 -8.19
CA TYR A 30 -8.42 -3.02 -7.47
C TYR A 30 -8.99 -3.48 -6.13
N LYS A 31 -9.76 -4.59 -6.12
CA LYS A 31 -10.33 -5.13 -4.88
C LYS A 31 -9.24 -5.54 -3.87
N LEU A 32 -8.17 -6.20 -4.33
CA LEU A 32 -7.03 -6.55 -3.49
C LEU A 32 -6.39 -5.30 -2.88
N LEU A 33 -6.02 -4.32 -3.71
CA LEU A 33 -5.35 -3.08 -3.30
C LEU A 33 -6.21 -2.26 -2.33
N HIS A 34 -7.52 -2.22 -2.58
CA HIS A 34 -8.50 -1.61 -1.69
C HIS A 34 -8.51 -2.29 -0.33
N ILE A 35 -8.67 -3.62 -0.27
CA ILE A 35 -8.67 -4.39 0.99
C ILE A 35 -7.37 -4.18 1.77
N VAL A 36 -6.21 -4.33 1.12
CA VAL A 36 -4.93 -4.24 1.82
C VAL A 36 -4.55 -2.82 2.23
N SER A 37 -5.24 -1.80 1.70
CA SER A 37 -5.14 -0.41 2.16
C SER A 37 -6.15 -0.13 3.30
N ALA A 38 -7.39 -0.59 3.15
CA ALA A 38 -8.49 -0.41 4.10
C ALA A 38 -8.32 -1.22 5.39
N CYS A 39 -7.68 -2.39 5.34
CA CYS A 39 -7.42 -3.27 6.49
C CYS A 39 -5.96 -3.20 6.95
N ASN A 40 -5.35 -2.02 6.86
CA ASN A 40 -3.94 -1.82 7.17
C ASN A 40 -3.76 -0.93 8.40
N ASN A 41 -2.89 -1.29 9.32
CA ASN A 41 -2.59 -0.49 10.51
C ASN A 41 -1.21 0.17 10.46
N SER A 42 -0.39 -0.17 9.47
CA SER A 42 0.86 0.53 9.22
C SER A 42 0.66 1.97 8.71
N THR A 43 1.68 2.79 8.91
CA THR A 43 1.77 4.15 8.37
C THR A 43 3.10 4.31 7.62
N LEU A 44 3.03 4.84 6.40
CA LEU A 44 4.20 5.25 5.62
C LEU A 44 4.50 6.73 5.92
N ILE A 45 5.70 7.02 6.41
CA ILE A 45 6.14 8.38 6.73
C ILE A 45 7.14 8.83 5.69
N LYS A 46 6.83 9.96 5.05
CA LYS A 46 7.76 10.66 4.17
C LYS A 46 8.55 11.70 4.97
N LYS A 47 9.87 11.63 4.92
CA LYS A 47 10.80 12.59 5.54
C LYS A 47 11.66 13.26 4.47
N GLN A 48 12.16 14.44 4.79
CA GLN A 48 13.20 15.12 4.02
C GLN A 48 14.49 15.10 4.83
N VAL A 49 15.50 14.39 4.33
CA VAL A 49 16.82 14.27 4.98
C VAL A 49 17.86 14.72 3.97
N ASN A 50 18.64 15.75 4.32
CA ASN A 50 19.68 16.32 3.45
C ASN A 50 19.16 16.67 2.02
N GLY A 51 17.91 17.16 1.93
CA GLY A 51 17.28 17.51 0.66
C GLY A 51 16.79 16.32 -0.18
N LYS A 52 16.81 15.09 0.37
CA LYS A 52 16.29 13.88 -0.29
C LYS A 52 15.05 13.36 0.41
N GLU A 53 14.12 12.82 -0.37
CA GLU A 53 12.95 12.12 0.17
C GLU A 53 13.38 10.75 0.71
N GLU A 54 13.13 10.52 2.00
CA GLU A 54 13.27 9.22 2.63
C GLU A 54 11.92 8.72 3.11
N TYR A 55 11.74 7.40 3.12
CA TYR A 55 10.49 6.76 3.51
C TYR A 55 10.76 5.78 4.66
N GLU A 56 10.03 5.95 5.75
CA GLU A 56 10.06 5.09 6.92
C GLU A 56 8.67 4.52 7.17
N ILE A 57 8.60 3.41 7.91
CA ILE A 57 7.35 2.76 8.25
C ILE A 57 7.14 2.73 9.77
N ILE A 58 5.89 2.86 10.18
CA ILE A 58 5.44 2.56 11.55
C ILE A 58 4.43 1.43 11.47
N GLY A 59 4.60 0.42 12.33
CA GLY A 59 3.74 -0.77 12.36
C GLY A 59 4.47 -2.00 11.85
N ASP A 60 3.70 -3.04 11.51
CA ASP A 60 4.24 -4.30 11.03
C ASP A 60 4.85 -4.16 9.61
N PRO A 61 6.04 -4.72 9.34
CA PRO A 61 6.67 -4.66 8.01
C PRO A 61 5.85 -5.28 6.88
N THR A 62 5.05 -6.32 7.16
CA THR A 62 4.20 -6.98 6.16
C THR A 62 3.03 -6.09 5.78
N GLU A 63 2.35 -5.50 6.77
CA GLU A 63 1.32 -4.49 6.52
C GLU A 63 1.89 -3.28 5.78
N ALA A 64 3.08 -2.81 6.17
CA ALA A 64 3.73 -1.69 5.52
C ALA A 64 4.05 -1.98 4.05
N ALA A 65 4.51 -3.19 3.73
CA ALA A 65 4.73 -3.61 2.34
C ALA A 65 3.44 -3.55 1.51
N PHE A 66 2.31 -3.96 2.07
CA PHE A 66 1.02 -3.85 1.40
C PHE A 66 0.54 -2.41 1.23
N ASN A 67 0.78 -1.54 2.21
CA ASN A 67 0.46 -0.12 2.09
C ASN A 67 1.29 0.52 0.96
N VAL A 68 2.59 0.24 0.90
CA VAL A 68 3.48 0.71 -0.19
C VAL A 68 3.04 0.15 -1.54
N LEU A 69 2.60 -1.11 -1.60
CA LEU A 69 2.05 -1.71 -2.82
C LEU A 69 0.81 -0.96 -3.32
N ALA A 70 -0.12 -0.62 -2.42
CA ALA A 70 -1.30 0.18 -2.73
C ALA A 70 -0.93 1.58 -3.22
N GLU A 71 0.02 2.24 -2.57
CA GLU A 71 0.47 3.57 -2.99
C GLU A 71 1.17 3.56 -4.36
N LYS A 72 1.97 2.52 -4.66
CA LYS A 72 2.55 2.33 -6.02
C LYS A 72 1.47 2.18 -7.09
N ALA A 73 0.31 1.61 -6.74
CA ALA A 73 -0.84 1.51 -7.64
C ALA A 73 -1.63 2.82 -7.77
N GLY A 74 -1.25 3.88 -7.05
CA GLY A 74 -1.95 5.16 -7.01
C GLY A 74 -3.08 5.23 -5.97
N LEU A 75 -3.24 4.21 -5.11
CA LEU A 75 -4.24 4.19 -4.07
C LEU A 75 -3.61 4.59 -2.73
N LYS A 76 -3.84 5.85 -2.31
CA LYS A 76 -3.37 6.34 -1.01
C LYS A 76 -4.35 5.99 0.10
N LYS A 77 -3.83 5.39 1.18
CA LYS A 77 -4.61 5.05 2.38
C LYS A 77 -5.33 6.27 2.97
N SER A 78 -4.69 7.44 3.02
CA SER A 78 -5.32 8.67 3.53
C SER A 78 -6.57 9.06 2.72
N ALA A 79 -6.45 9.08 1.39
CA ALA A 79 -7.56 9.39 0.49
C ALA A 79 -8.69 8.35 0.56
N LEU A 80 -8.36 7.10 0.87
CA LEU A 80 -9.36 6.05 1.10
C LEU A 80 -10.12 6.29 2.41
N LEU A 81 -9.41 6.57 3.50
CA LEU A 81 -10.01 6.81 4.83
C LEU A 81 -10.80 8.11 4.93
N GLU A 82 -10.53 9.09 4.05
CA GLU A 82 -11.38 10.28 3.90
C GLU A 82 -12.74 9.95 3.28
N LYS A 83 -12.79 8.97 2.37
CA LYS A 83 -14.03 8.54 1.69
C LYS A 83 -14.78 7.46 2.46
N GLU A 84 -14.05 6.62 3.16
CA GLU A 84 -14.57 5.45 3.87
C GLU A 84 -14.23 5.56 5.36
N LYS A 85 -15.25 5.72 6.19
CA LYS A 85 -15.06 5.74 7.64
C LYS A 85 -14.81 4.31 8.13
N ARG A 86 -13.59 4.04 8.62
CA ARG A 86 -13.31 2.81 9.37
C ARG A 86 -14.12 2.84 10.68
N ILE A 87 -15.05 1.89 10.82
CA ILE A 87 -15.93 1.79 12.00
C ILE A 87 -15.26 1.04 13.14
N ASP A 88 -14.54 -0.03 12.81
CA ASP A 88 -13.85 -0.90 13.76
C ASP A 88 -12.59 -1.50 13.12
N ASN A 89 -11.70 -2.03 13.95
CA ASN A 89 -10.54 -2.82 13.54
C ASN A 89 -10.35 -4.01 14.48
N LEU A 90 -10.83 -5.17 14.05
CA LEU A 90 -10.64 -6.42 14.78
C LEU A 90 -9.15 -6.83 14.72
N PRO A 91 -8.44 -6.89 15.85
CA PRO A 91 -7.06 -7.33 15.86
C PRO A 91 -6.98 -8.81 15.49
N PHE A 92 -5.83 -9.22 14.94
CA PHE A 92 -5.56 -10.63 14.72
C PHE A 92 -5.54 -11.37 16.07
N ASN A 93 -6.42 -12.36 16.24
CA ASN A 93 -6.39 -13.29 17.36
C ASN A 93 -5.90 -14.66 16.85
N PRO A 94 -4.73 -15.16 17.30
CA PRO A 94 -4.22 -16.47 16.89
C PRO A 94 -4.92 -17.65 17.59
N GLU A 95 -5.84 -17.40 18.53
CA GLU A 95 -6.57 -18.48 19.20
C GLU A 95 -7.46 -19.27 18.23
N PRO A 96 -7.45 -20.61 18.30
CA PRO A 96 -8.22 -21.49 17.41
C PRO A 96 -9.72 -21.55 17.71
#